data_AF-A0A0G3VJR6-F1
#
_entry.id   AF-A0A0G3VJR6-F1
#
_cell.length_a   1.000
_cell.length_b   1.000
_cell.length_c   1.000
_cell.angle_alpha   90.00
_cell.angle_beta   90.00
_cell.angle_gamma   90.00
#
_symmetry.space_group_name_H-M   'P 1'
#
loop_
_entity.id
_entity.type
_entity.pdbx_description
1 polymer ?
#
loop_
_entity_poly.entity_id
_entity_poly.type
_entity_poly.pdbx_seq_one_letter_code
_entity_poly.pdbx_strand_id
1 'polypeptide(L)'
;MKLLKIKILKNKKNNKSNYGLLKIESKAFEKYQILGNLIRRSLIKDNVRIRIKNIKFFLSKQKEEKEYDTFQPIDEFSDFEEINKPIYQISKNLKRIQIKEEGKKLLNTRNIATLNTQKKNRLQIKDIKFPKNIKVLNPSKSIFDITHNTIKLKILMEISVRLIKMKI
;
A
#
# COMPACT_ATOMS: atom_id res chain seq x y z
N MET A 1 23.70 27.08 -26.18
CA MET A 1 22.87 26.18 -25.35
C MET A 1 23.38 24.75 -25.51
N LYS A 2 23.65 24.01 -24.43
CA LYS A 2 24.13 22.61 -24.52
C LYS A 2 22.94 21.69 -24.79
N LEU A 3 22.99 20.91 -25.87
CA LEU A 3 21.93 19.96 -26.21
C LEU A 3 22.07 18.66 -25.40
N LEU A 4 20.96 18.21 -24.83
CA LEU A 4 20.79 16.89 -24.20
C LEU A 4 19.88 16.05 -25.10
N LYS A 5 20.33 14.87 -25.52
CA LYS A 5 19.51 13.91 -26.26
C LYS A 5 19.05 12.81 -25.31
N ILE A 6 17.75 12.70 -25.08
CA ILE A 6 17.15 11.63 -24.28
C ILE A 6 16.51 10.63 -25.24
N LYS A 7 16.92 9.36 -25.17
CA LYS A 7 16.36 8.25 -25.94
C LYS A 7 15.68 7.26 -25.01
N ILE A 8 14.51 6.77 -25.39
CA ILE A 8 13.86 5.64 -24.71
C ILE A 8 14.37 4.36 -25.35
N LEU A 9 15.16 3.59 -24.61
CA LEU A 9 15.69 2.30 -25.09
C LEU A 9 14.68 1.17 -24.91
N LYS A 10 13.94 1.21 -23.80
CA LYS A 10 12.93 0.20 -23.48
C LYS A 10 11.83 0.81 -22.63
N ASN A 11 10.61 0.41 -22.89
CA ASN A 11 9.49 0.68 -22.02
C ASN A 11 8.64 -0.59 -21.95
N LYS A 12 8.62 -1.23 -20.79
CA LYS A 12 7.85 -2.46 -20.58
C LYS A 12 6.89 -2.26 -19.43
N LYS A 13 5.61 -2.47 -19.73
CA LYS A 13 4.51 -2.47 -18.78
C LYS A 13 3.90 -3.87 -18.80
N ASN A 14 3.92 -4.59 -17.68
CA ASN A 14 3.17 -5.83 -17.52
C ASN A 14 2.46 -5.86 -16.17
N ASN A 15 1.60 -6.86 -15.96
CA ASN A 15 0.78 -6.95 -14.74
C ASN A 15 1.59 -7.11 -13.44
N LYS A 16 2.90 -7.35 -13.50
CA LYS A 16 3.77 -7.57 -12.34
C LYS A 16 4.83 -6.47 -12.14
N SER A 17 5.14 -5.70 -13.17
CA SER A 17 6.27 -4.77 -13.21
C SER A 17 6.11 -3.72 -14.31
N ASN A 18 6.49 -2.50 -13.99
CA ASN A 18 6.66 -1.42 -14.95
C ASN A 18 8.12 -0.99 -14.89
N TYR A 19 8.84 -1.05 -16.00
CA TYR A 19 10.19 -0.50 -16.07
C TYR A 19 10.43 0.20 -17.41
N GLY A 20 11.16 1.32 -17.34
CA GLY A 20 11.66 2.04 -18.48
C GLY A 20 13.18 2.10 -18.43
N LEU A 21 13.82 1.97 -19.59
CA LEU A 21 15.24 2.20 -19.77
C LEU A 21 15.42 3.43 -20.65
N LEU A 22 16.08 4.44 -20.12
CA LEU A 22 16.36 5.70 -20.79
C LEU A 22 17.88 5.83 -21.00
N LYS A 23 18.29 6.33 -22.17
CA LYS A 23 19.68 6.70 -22.45
C LYS A 23 19.75 8.22 -22.60
N ILE A 24 20.66 8.85 -21.87
CA ILE A 24 20.91 10.28 -21.96
C ILE A 24 22.28 10.46 -22.60
N GLU A 25 22.30 11.10 -23.77
CA GLU A 25 23.49 11.41 -24.54
C GLU A 25 23.71 12.93 -24.54
N SER A 26 24.94 13.37 -24.28
CA SER A 26 25.31 14.78 -24.40
C SER A 26 26.74 14.89 -24.88
N LYS A 27 26.98 15.78 -25.84
CA LYS A 27 28.34 16.06 -26.35
C LYS A 27 29.17 16.93 -25.40
N ALA A 28 28.56 17.51 -24.36
CA ALA A 28 29.15 18.61 -23.58
C ALA A 28 29.22 18.35 -22.06
N PHE A 29 28.99 17.09 -21.64
CA PHE A 29 29.04 16.66 -20.24
C PHE A 29 30.17 15.65 -20.06
N GLU A 30 31.26 16.06 -19.42
CA GLU A 30 32.34 15.14 -18.99
C GLU A 30 31.96 14.40 -17.69
N LYS A 31 30.99 14.92 -16.92
CA LYS A 31 30.63 14.43 -15.58
C LYS A 31 29.28 13.71 -15.55
N TYR A 32 29.12 12.66 -16.36
CA TYR A 32 27.88 11.87 -16.43
C TYR A 32 27.43 11.31 -15.08
N GLN A 33 28.37 10.99 -14.18
CA GLN A 33 28.08 10.51 -12.83
C GLN A 33 27.32 11.56 -12.00
N ILE A 34 27.64 12.85 -12.14
CA ILE A 34 26.95 13.93 -11.42
C ILE A 34 25.51 14.02 -11.91
N LEU A 35 25.29 13.99 -13.22
CA LEU A 35 23.95 14.02 -13.80
C LEU A 35 23.12 12.80 -13.36
N GLY A 36 23.71 11.60 -13.40
CA GLY A 36 23.05 10.38 -12.92
C GLY A 36 22.66 10.46 -11.45
N ASN A 37 23.55 10.99 -10.60
CA ASN A 37 23.27 11.20 -9.19
C ASN A 37 22.18 12.24 -8.94
N LEU A 38 22.14 13.33 -9.72
CA LEU A 38 21.07 14.32 -9.63
C LEU A 38 19.72 13.72 -10.01
N ILE A 39 19.64 13.02 -11.14
CA ILE A 39 18.42 12.34 -11.58
C ILE A 39 17.97 11.33 -10.53
N ARG A 40 18.88 10.49 -10.02
CA ARG A 40 18.59 9.52 -8.96
C ARG A 40 18.04 10.21 -7.72
N ARG A 41 18.69 11.28 -7.26
CA ARG A 41 18.24 12.04 -6.08
C ARG A 41 16.87 12.65 -6.32
N SER A 42 16.62 13.29 -7.47
CA SER A 42 15.30 13.87 -7.79
C SER A 42 14.20 12.82 -7.85
N LEU A 43 14.44 11.69 -8.53
CA LEU A 43 13.45 10.60 -8.62
C LEU A 43 13.17 9.93 -7.27
N ILE A 44 14.14 9.90 -6.35
CA ILE A 44 13.94 9.41 -4.98
C ILE A 44 13.25 10.48 -4.10
N LYS A 45 13.60 11.76 -4.29
CA LYS A 45 13.16 12.91 -3.46
C LYS A 45 11.70 13.27 -3.69
N ASP A 46 11.27 13.38 -4.95
CA ASP A 46 9.99 14.02 -5.29
C ASP A 46 8.79 13.07 -5.35
N ASN A 47 8.91 11.87 -4.79
CA ASN A 47 7.80 10.93 -4.75
C ASN A 47 6.88 11.21 -3.54
N VAL A 48 5.66 11.67 -3.85
CA VAL A 48 4.53 11.61 -2.93
C VAL A 48 4.32 10.15 -2.57
N ARG A 49 4.60 9.78 -1.30
CA ARG A 49 4.42 8.40 -0.85
C ARG A 49 3.07 8.28 -0.16
N ILE A 50 2.19 7.51 -0.78
CA ILE A 50 0.90 7.12 -0.22
C ILE A 50 1.08 5.73 0.38
N ARG A 51 0.78 5.59 1.66
CA ARG A 51 0.92 4.31 2.36
C ARG A 51 -0.07 4.19 3.51
N ILE A 52 -0.40 2.96 3.84
CA ILE A 52 -1.09 2.62 5.09
C ILE A 52 -0.10 2.81 6.24
N LYS A 53 -0.48 3.62 7.24
CA LYS A 53 0.37 3.98 8.38
C LYS A 53 -0.04 3.21 9.63
N ASN A 54 -1.26 3.47 10.09
CA ASN A 54 -1.81 2.89 11.31
C ASN A 54 -2.84 1.83 10.95
N ILE A 55 -2.85 0.74 11.70
CA ILE A 55 -3.77 -0.38 11.52
C ILE A 55 -4.31 -0.73 12.90
N LYS A 56 -5.63 -0.80 13.02
CA LYS A 56 -6.31 -1.28 14.23
C LYS A 56 -7.13 -2.51 13.89
N PHE A 57 -7.00 -3.53 14.73
CA PHE A 57 -7.69 -4.79 14.60
C PHE A 57 -8.77 -4.87 15.68
N PHE A 58 -9.93 -5.38 15.29
CA PHE A 58 -11.05 -5.59 16.18
C PHE A 58 -11.63 -6.98 15.92
N LEU A 59 -11.86 -7.73 16.99
CA LEU A 59 -12.40 -9.08 16.93
C LEU A 59 -13.75 -9.14 17.63
N SER A 60 -14.69 -9.87 17.05
CA SER A 60 -15.90 -10.34 17.73
C SER A 60 -15.93 -11.85 17.63
N LYS A 61 -16.13 -12.54 18.76
CA LYS A 61 -16.45 -13.97 18.75
C LYS A 61 -17.94 -14.12 18.51
N GLN A 62 -18.33 -14.93 17.54
CA GLN A 62 -19.72 -15.15 17.22
C GLN A 62 -20.37 -15.90 18.39
N LYS A 63 -21.18 -15.20 19.19
CA LYS A 63 -22.05 -15.82 20.20
C LYS A 63 -23.42 -15.99 19.55
N GLU A 64 -23.97 -17.20 19.60
CA GLU A 64 -25.19 -17.60 18.88
C GLU A 64 -26.44 -16.79 19.29
N GLU A 65 -26.42 -16.08 20.42
CA GLU A 65 -27.61 -15.46 21.03
C GLU A 65 -27.59 -13.92 21.11
N LYS A 66 -26.68 -13.21 20.45
CA LYS A 66 -26.64 -11.73 20.53
C LYS A 66 -27.16 -11.05 19.27
N GLU A 67 -28.13 -10.12 19.45
CA GLU A 67 -28.64 -9.23 18.39
C GLU A 67 -27.55 -8.33 17.78
N TYR A 68 -26.45 -8.08 18.49
CA TYR A 68 -25.38 -7.19 18.06
C TYR A 68 -23.98 -7.80 18.27
N ASP A 69 -23.13 -7.68 17.25
CA ASP A 69 -21.71 -8.02 17.34
C ASP A 69 -20.96 -6.97 18.18
N THR A 70 -20.42 -7.37 19.33
CA THR A 70 -19.52 -6.52 20.12
C THR A 70 -18.07 -6.76 19.66
N PHE A 71 -17.45 -5.72 19.10
CA PHE A 71 -16.06 -5.77 18.65
C PHE A 71 -15.11 -5.27 19.73
N GLN A 72 -14.13 -6.08 20.10
CA GLN A 72 -13.07 -5.71 21.03
C GLN A 72 -11.77 -5.42 20.28
N PRO A 73 -11.03 -4.36 20.64
CA PRO A 73 -9.71 -4.11 20.07
C PRO A 73 -8.77 -5.24 20.46
N ILE A 74 -7.94 -5.69 19.52
CA ILE A 74 -6.91 -6.70 19.75
C ILE A 74 -5.54 -6.13 19.41
N ASP A 75 -4.51 -6.63 20.09
CA ASP A 75 -3.14 -6.22 19.90
C ASP A 75 -2.51 -6.89 18.66
N GLU A 76 -1.45 -6.30 18.10
CA GLU A 76 -0.76 -6.87 16.94
C GLU A 76 0.03 -8.16 17.25
N PHE A 77 0.32 -8.42 18.52
CA PHE A 77 0.98 -9.64 19.00
C PHE A 77 -0.02 -10.71 19.50
N SER A 78 -1.32 -10.48 19.33
CA SER A 78 -2.33 -11.51 19.63
C SER A 78 -2.31 -12.61 18.56
N ASP A 79 -2.41 -13.86 19.01
CA ASP A 79 -2.50 -15.04 18.15
C ASP A 79 -3.91 -15.65 18.20
N PHE A 80 -4.38 -16.14 17.06
CA PHE A 80 -5.71 -16.74 16.88
C PHE A 80 -5.59 -17.95 15.97
N GLU A 81 -6.05 -19.12 16.44
CA GLU A 81 -6.04 -20.37 15.68
C GLU A 81 -6.92 -20.29 14.42
N GLU A 82 -7.95 -19.45 14.48
CA GLU A 82 -8.89 -19.24 13.38
C GLU A 82 -8.29 -18.45 12.21
N ILE A 83 -7.09 -17.89 12.36
CA ILE A 83 -6.42 -17.08 11.34
C ILE A 83 -5.10 -17.77 10.96
N ASN A 84 -4.90 -18.04 9.67
CA ASN A 84 -3.72 -18.78 9.20
C ASN A 84 -2.39 -18.04 9.31
N LYS A 85 -2.38 -16.81 9.82
CA LYS A 85 -1.20 -15.95 9.97
C LYS A 85 -1.31 -15.11 11.24
N PRO A 86 -0.20 -14.91 11.96
CA PRO A 86 -0.16 -13.97 13.08
C PRO A 86 -0.55 -12.55 12.67
N ILE A 87 -1.20 -11.82 13.58
CA ILE A 87 -1.73 -10.47 13.32
C ILE A 87 -0.61 -9.49 12.91
N TYR A 88 0.58 -9.58 13.51
CA TYR A 88 1.72 -8.73 13.14
C TYR A 88 2.14 -8.94 11.67
N GLN A 89 2.05 -10.17 11.15
CA GLN A 89 2.36 -10.46 9.74
C GLN A 89 1.30 -9.87 8.82
N ILE A 90 0.03 -9.93 9.23
CA ILE A 90 -1.08 -9.30 8.51
C ILE A 90 -0.87 -7.78 8.46
N SER A 91 -0.57 -7.15 9.60
CA SER A 91 -0.21 -5.72 9.71
C SER A 91 0.93 -5.35 8.76
N LYS A 92 2.01 -6.13 8.75
CA LYS A 92 3.16 -5.93 7.85
C LYS A 92 2.78 -6.08 6.37
N ASN A 93 1.92 -7.03 6.03
CA ASN A 93 1.45 -7.26 4.66
C ASN A 93 0.54 -6.13 4.18
N LEU A 94 -0.37 -5.65 5.04
CA LEU A 94 -1.23 -4.50 4.77
C LEU A 94 -0.41 -3.22 4.55
N LYS A 95 0.59 -2.95 5.38
CA LYS A 95 1.52 -1.80 5.20
C LYS A 95 2.29 -1.83 3.86
N ARG A 96 2.42 -3.01 3.24
CA ARG A 96 3.10 -3.21 1.94
C ARG A 96 2.16 -3.14 0.73
N ILE A 97 0.87 -2.89 0.93
CA ILE A 97 -0.08 -2.71 -0.17
C ILE A 97 0.34 -1.51 -1.01
N GLN A 98 0.40 -1.72 -2.33
CA GLN A 98 0.69 -0.67 -3.29
C GLN A 98 -0.61 0.04 -3.67
N ILE A 99 -0.70 1.30 -3.28
CA ILE A 99 -1.83 2.19 -3.56
C ILE A 99 -1.35 3.43 -4.32
N LYS A 100 -2.24 3.97 -5.14
CA LYS A 100 -2.05 5.20 -5.89
C LYS A 100 -3.27 6.10 -5.65
N GLU A 101 -3.05 7.39 -5.64
CA GLU A 101 -4.11 8.39 -5.69
C GLU A 101 -4.79 8.40 -7.06
N GLU A 102 -6.10 8.56 -7.05
CA GLU A 102 -6.95 8.75 -8.22
C GLU A 102 -7.80 10.01 -7.99
N GLY A 103 -7.69 11.02 -8.86
CA GLY A 103 -8.45 12.27 -8.73
C GLY A 103 -7.78 13.38 -7.92
N LYS A 104 -8.57 14.07 -7.05
CA LYS A 104 -8.14 15.26 -6.29
C LYS A 104 -7.10 14.93 -5.21
N LYS A 105 -6.20 15.89 -4.93
CA LYS A 105 -5.13 15.81 -3.92
C LYS A 105 -5.68 15.42 -2.53
N LEU A 106 -5.26 14.26 -2.03
CA LEU A 106 -5.44 13.64 -0.73
C LEU A 106 -4.70 14.38 0.40
N LEU A 107 -3.83 15.33 0.05
CA LEU A 107 -3.07 16.14 1.00
C LEU A 107 -3.99 16.71 2.09
N ASN A 108 -3.66 16.40 3.34
CA ASN A 108 -4.34 16.83 4.57
C ASN A 108 -5.72 16.22 4.86
N THR A 109 -6.15 15.19 4.12
CA THR A 109 -7.39 14.45 4.45
C THR A 109 -7.08 13.15 5.19
N ARG A 110 -7.85 12.85 6.25
CA ARG A 110 -7.81 11.53 6.90
C ARG A 110 -8.55 10.53 6.02
N ASN A 111 -7.83 9.55 5.51
CA ASN A 111 -8.38 8.51 4.65
C ASN A 111 -8.35 7.19 5.38
N ILE A 112 -9.52 6.57 5.55
CA ILE A 112 -9.64 5.30 6.27
C ILE A 112 -10.11 4.24 5.29
N ALA A 113 -9.37 3.13 5.21
CA ALA A 113 -9.81 1.92 4.54
C ALA A 113 -10.28 0.90 5.58
N THR A 114 -11.27 0.09 5.21
CA THR A 114 -11.88 -0.90 6.11
C THR A 114 -11.92 -2.28 5.49
N LEU A 115 -11.68 -3.31 6.29
CA LEU A 115 -11.81 -4.70 5.88
C LEU A 115 -12.65 -5.43 6.92
N ASN A 116 -13.72 -6.08 6.47
CA ASN A 116 -14.57 -6.93 7.29
C ASN A 116 -14.49 -8.35 6.73
N THR A 117 -14.33 -9.34 7.59
CA THR A 117 -14.11 -10.73 7.15
C THR A 117 -15.36 -11.59 7.07
N GLN A 118 -16.55 -11.00 7.25
CA GLN A 118 -17.80 -11.74 7.26
C GLN A 118 -17.96 -12.61 6.00
N LYS A 119 -18.12 -13.93 6.21
CA LYS A 119 -18.45 -14.96 5.19
C LYS A 119 -17.37 -15.26 4.15
N LYS A 120 -16.11 -14.88 4.36
CA LYS A 120 -15.00 -15.21 3.44
C LYS A 120 -13.84 -15.88 4.16
N ASN A 121 -13.50 -17.09 3.72
CA ASN A 121 -12.34 -17.82 4.23
C ASN A 121 -11.03 -17.25 3.66
N ARG A 122 -11.04 -16.63 2.48
CA ARG A 122 -9.84 -16.08 1.84
C ARG A 122 -10.00 -14.60 1.57
N LEU A 123 -9.12 -13.79 2.17
CA LEU A 123 -9.16 -12.34 2.04
C LEU A 123 -8.09 -11.84 1.07
N GLN A 124 -8.53 -11.08 0.07
CA GLN A 124 -7.69 -10.43 -0.92
C GLN A 124 -7.73 -8.91 -0.76
N ILE A 125 -6.77 -8.21 -1.36
CA ILE A 125 -6.73 -6.74 -1.28
C ILE A 125 -7.99 -6.10 -1.86
N LYS A 126 -8.60 -6.71 -2.89
CA LYS A 126 -9.87 -6.25 -3.46
C LYS A 126 -11.05 -6.23 -2.46
N ASP A 127 -10.96 -7.01 -1.38
CA ASP A 127 -12.01 -7.08 -0.35
C ASP A 127 -11.92 -5.91 0.64
N ILE A 128 -10.83 -5.14 0.61
CA ILE A 128 -10.68 -3.91 1.39
C ILE A 128 -11.48 -2.79 0.72
N LYS A 129 -12.36 -2.15 1.49
CA LYS A 129 -13.06 -0.93 1.09
C LYS A 129 -12.13 0.26 1.24
N PHE A 130 -11.54 0.70 0.13
CA PHE A 130 -10.75 1.92 0.04
C PHE A 130 -11.62 3.16 -0.27
N PRO A 131 -11.21 4.36 0.16
CA PRO A 131 -11.79 5.62 -0.31
C PRO A 131 -11.78 5.75 -1.84
N LYS A 132 -12.77 6.45 -2.41
CA LYS A 132 -12.97 6.58 -3.87
C LYS A 132 -11.78 7.19 -4.63
N ASN A 133 -10.95 7.95 -3.94
CA ASN A 133 -9.76 8.61 -4.47
C ASN A 133 -8.48 7.77 -4.34
N ILE A 134 -8.60 6.48 -4.02
CA ILE A 134 -7.48 5.56 -3.81
C ILE A 134 -7.67 4.31 -4.67
N LYS A 135 -6.70 4.08 -5.54
CA LYS A 135 -6.62 2.91 -6.40
C LYS A 135 -5.57 1.93 -5.91
N VAL A 136 -5.95 0.66 -5.82
CA VAL A 136 -5.04 -0.43 -5.51
C VAL A 136 -4.37 -0.92 -6.80
N LEU A 137 -3.05 -1.10 -6.77
CA LEU A 137 -2.31 -1.60 -7.94
C LEU A 137 -2.39 -3.13 -8.11
N ASN A 138 -2.46 -3.89 -7.01
CA ASN A 138 -2.47 -5.36 -7.01
C ASN A 138 -3.69 -5.97 -6.28
N PRO A 139 -4.92 -5.79 -6.79
CA PRO A 139 -6.15 -6.18 -6.07
C PRO A 139 -6.28 -7.68 -5.80
N SER A 140 -5.67 -8.55 -6.62
CA SER A 140 -5.77 -10.02 -6.51
C SER A 140 -4.86 -10.64 -5.46
N LYS A 141 -3.93 -9.88 -4.86
CA LYS A 141 -3.00 -10.41 -3.87
C LYS A 141 -3.76 -10.82 -2.60
N SER A 142 -3.49 -12.03 -2.10
CA SER A 142 -4.03 -12.51 -0.83
C SER A 142 -3.35 -11.83 0.36
N ILE A 143 -4.13 -11.54 1.39
CA ILE A 143 -3.67 -10.95 2.65
C ILE A 143 -3.46 -12.07 3.67
N PHE A 144 -4.55 -12.77 4.02
CA PHE A 144 -4.61 -13.90 4.94
C PHE A 144 -5.88 -14.70 4.67
N ASP A 145 -5.98 -15.87 5.30
CA ASP A 145 -7.13 -16.74 5.26
C ASP A 145 -7.63 -17.00 6.70
N ILE A 146 -8.94 -17.18 6.83
CA ILE A 146 -9.63 -17.58 8.05
C ILE A 146 -9.94 -19.06 7.91
N THR A 147 -9.47 -19.86 8.87
CA THR A 147 -9.67 -21.31 8.92
C THR A 147 -11.06 -21.65 9.45
N HIS A 148 -11.54 -20.91 10.46
CA HIS A 148 -12.85 -21.12 11.09
C HIS A 148 -13.68 -19.83 11.15
N ASN A 149 -14.96 -19.93 10.74
CA ASN A 149 -15.89 -18.79 10.71
C ASN A 149 -16.48 -18.43 12.10
N THR A 150 -15.87 -18.86 13.19
CA THR A 150 -16.30 -18.57 14.58
C THR A 150 -15.93 -17.15 15.02
N ILE A 151 -15.06 -16.47 14.27
CA ILE A 151 -14.62 -15.11 14.54
C ILE A 151 -14.99 -14.14 13.41
N LYS A 152 -15.30 -12.90 13.80
CA LYS A 152 -15.47 -11.76 12.90
C LYS A 152 -14.33 -10.78 13.16
N LEU A 153 -13.54 -10.51 12.13
CA LEU A 153 -12.45 -9.54 12.20
C LEU A 153 -12.82 -8.28 11.42
N LYS A 154 -12.60 -7.13 12.05
CA LYS A 154 -12.74 -5.81 11.46
C LYS A 154 -11.40 -5.09 11.56
N ILE A 155 -10.90 -4.61 10.44
CA ILE A 155 -9.61 -3.94 10.35
C ILE A 155 -9.82 -2.52 9.84
N LEU A 156 -9.34 -1.54 10.60
CA LEU A 156 -9.31 -0.13 10.21
C LEU A 156 -7.88 0.26 9.85
N MET A 157 -7.70 0.87 8.67
CA MET A 157 -6.41 1.24 8.12
C MET A 157 -6.39 2.73 7.83
N GLU A 158 -5.49 3.48 8.48
CA GLU A 158 -5.26 4.88 8.18
C GLU A 158 -4.27 5.03 7.02
N ILE A 159 -4.69 5.75 5.99
CA ILE A 159 -3.88 6.05 4.81
C ILE A 159 -3.33 7.45 4.95
N SER A 160 -2.01 7.54 4.85
CA SER A 160 -1.27 8.80 4.94
C SER A 160 -0.59 9.12 3.62
N VAL A 161 -0.60 10.40 3.28
CA VAL A 161 0.18 10.98 2.19
C VAL A 161 1.32 11.75 2.80
N ARG A 162 2.56 11.36 2.50
CA ARG A 162 3.75 12.09 2.96
C ARG A 162 4.51 12.65 1.77
N LEU A 163 4.72 13.96 1.78
CA LEU A 163 5.73 14.62 0.96
C LEU A 163 7.09 14.38 1.62
N ILE A 164 8.01 13.73 0.91
CA ILE A 164 9.37 13.54 1.38
C ILE A 164 10.14 14.82 1.08
N LYS A 165 10.19 15.75 2.04
CA LYS A 165 11.14 16.87 2.01
C LYS A 165 12.39 16.45 2.79
N MET A 166 13.52 16.23 2.11
CA MET A 166 14.82 16.19 2.79
C MET A 166 15.32 17.62 2.96
N LYS A 167 15.80 17.96 4.17
CA LYS A 167 16.62 19.17 4.40
C LYS A 167 17.88 19.03 3.54
N ILE A 168 18.14 20.04 2.71
CA ILE A 168 19.39 20.18 1.95
C ILE A 168 20.43 20.76 2.90
#